data_AF-A0A5C8S6L1-F1
#
_entry.id   AF-A0A5C8S6L1-F1
#
_cell.length_a   1.000
_cell.length_b   1.000
_cell.length_c   1.000
_cell.angle_alpha   90.00
_cell.angle_beta   90.00
_cell.angle_gamma   90.00
#
_symmetry.space_group_name_H-M   'P 1'
#
loop_
_entity.id
_entity.type
_entity.pdbx_description
1 polymer ?
#
loop_
_entity_poly.entity_id
_entity_poly.type
_entity_poly.pdbx_seq_one_letter_code
_entity_poly.pdbx_strand_id
1 'polypeptide(L)'
;MTAIATAAPSPEDHPAARAARLRRQAQDRSRRWRARKASDVARMAQTAAEAETLIERALVDGAIFTALVRQHMTLRAETGDAEVAIHFRDVVRVAKEILVEGGKSRDWASDTVRDRLRREAMTVTAAAFPGPVAATMPVSLQAAVE
;
A
#
# COMPACT_ATOMS: atom_id res chain seq x y z
N MET A 1 -31.46 13.09 -76.84
CA MET A 1 -31.68 13.78 -75.55
C MET A 1 -31.85 12.72 -74.48
N THR A 2 -30.79 12.43 -73.73
CA THR A 2 -30.79 11.33 -72.74
C THR A 2 -31.06 11.93 -71.36
N ALA A 3 -32.24 11.65 -70.80
CA ALA A 3 -32.63 12.12 -69.48
C ALA A 3 -31.83 11.35 -68.41
N ILE A 4 -31.05 12.07 -67.61
CA ILE A 4 -30.37 11.53 -66.43
C ILE A 4 -31.46 11.29 -65.37
N ALA A 5 -31.80 10.03 -65.13
CA ALA A 5 -32.64 9.65 -64.00
C ALA A 5 -31.90 9.98 -62.70
N THR A 6 -32.33 11.02 -62.00
CA THR A 6 -31.86 11.32 -60.64
C THR A 6 -32.37 10.21 -59.72
N ALA A 7 -31.49 9.30 -59.32
CA ALA A 7 -31.82 8.27 -58.34
C ALA A 7 -32.30 8.96 -57.05
N ALA A 8 -33.48 8.58 -56.56
CA ALA A 8 -33.96 9.05 -55.27
C ALA A 8 -32.93 8.71 -54.19
N PRO A 9 -32.62 9.63 -53.25
CA PRO A 9 -31.66 9.36 -52.19
C PRO A 9 -32.10 8.13 -51.40
N SER A 10 -31.16 7.22 -51.12
CA SER A 10 -31.42 6.03 -50.33
C SER A 10 -32.02 6.44 -48.98
N PRO A 11 -32.95 5.69 -48.37
CA PRO A 11 -33.50 6.02 -47.05
C PRO A 11 -32.42 6.16 -45.95
N GLU A 12 -31.19 5.67 -46.22
CA GLU A 12 -29.99 5.84 -45.39
C GLU A 12 -29.33 7.24 -45.49
N ASP A 13 -29.65 8.01 -46.53
CA ASP A 13 -29.15 9.38 -46.79
C ASP A 13 -30.04 10.45 -46.16
N HIS A 14 -31.13 10.06 -45.48
CA HIS A 14 -32.00 11.02 -44.81
C HIS A 14 -31.21 11.77 -43.71
N PRO A 15 -31.17 13.12 -43.74
CA PRO A 15 -30.31 13.93 -42.86
C PRO A 15 -30.56 13.65 -41.37
N ALA A 16 -31.81 13.30 -41.01
CA ALA A 16 -32.16 12.90 -39.64
C ALA A 16 -31.49 11.57 -39.21
N ALA A 17 -31.40 10.57 -40.10
CA ALA A 17 -30.77 9.29 -39.80
C ALA A 17 -29.25 9.45 -39.62
N ARG A 18 -28.61 10.26 -40.48
CA ARG A 18 -27.20 10.62 -40.35
C ARG A 18 -26.91 11.38 -39.04
N ALA A 19 -27.76 12.36 -38.68
CA ALA A 19 -27.62 13.11 -37.44
C ALA A 19 -27.77 12.20 -36.20
N ALA A 20 -28.73 11.26 -36.22
CA ALA A 20 -28.90 10.29 -35.13
C ALA A 20 -27.67 9.37 -34.97
N ARG A 21 -27.09 8.90 -36.08
CA ARG A 21 -25.86 8.08 -36.07
C ARG A 21 -24.68 8.83 -35.47
N LEU A 22 -24.45 10.08 -35.87
CA LEU A 22 -23.37 10.91 -35.33
C LEU A 22 -23.55 11.19 -33.83
N ARG A 23 -24.78 11.44 -33.37
CA ARG A 23 -25.08 11.60 -31.95
C ARG A 23 -24.77 10.33 -31.15
N ARG A 24 -25.18 9.16 -31.64
CA ARG A 24 -24.83 7.87 -31.01
C ARG A 24 -23.31 7.67 -30.95
N GLN A 25 -22.60 7.91 -32.05
CA GLN A 25 -21.14 7.79 -32.09
C GLN A 25 -20.44 8.77 -31.14
N ALA A 26 -20.94 10.00 -31.00
CA ALA A 26 -20.45 10.97 -30.03
C ALA A 26 -20.70 10.51 -28.58
N GLN A 27 -21.89 9.97 -28.30
CA GLN A 27 -22.22 9.39 -26.99
C GLN A 27 -21.34 8.19 -26.66
N ASP A 28 -21.08 7.28 -27.60
CA ASP A 28 -20.21 6.12 -27.40
C ASP A 28 -18.76 6.53 -27.14
N ARG A 29 -18.27 7.55 -27.86
CA ARG A 29 -16.94 8.13 -27.58
C ARG A 29 -16.90 8.75 -26.19
N SER A 30 -17.92 9.51 -25.79
CA SER A 30 -18.02 10.08 -24.45
C SER A 30 -18.06 9.00 -23.37
N ARG A 31 -18.85 7.93 -23.56
CA ARG A 31 -18.92 6.78 -22.64
C ARG A 31 -17.57 6.09 -22.48
N ARG A 32 -16.90 5.78 -23.60
CA ARG A 32 -15.57 5.15 -23.58
C ARG A 32 -14.52 6.04 -22.94
N TRP A 33 -14.53 7.33 -23.22
CA TRP A 33 -13.62 8.28 -22.58
C TRP A 33 -13.85 8.34 -21.07
N ARG A 34 -15.10 8.43 -20.60
CA ARG A 34 -15.44 8.40 -19.17
C ARG A 34 -15.03 7.09 -18.50
N ALA A 35 -15.25 5.95 -19.16
CA ALA A 35 -14.84 4.64 -18.64
C ALA A 35 -13.32 4.56 -18.46
N ARG A 36 -12.53 5.02 -19.45
CA ARG A 36 -11.07 5.08 -19.34
C ARG A 36 -10.61 6.02 -18.23
N LYS A 37 -11.26 7.19 -18.09
CA LYS A 37 -10.92 8.12 -17.02
C LYS A 37 -11.27 7.57 -15.65
N ALA A 38 -12.39 6.86 -15.51
CA ALA A 38 -12.73 6.18 -14.27
C ALA A 38 -11.70 5.10 -13.91
N SER A 39 -11.23 4.30 -14.87
CA SER A 39 -10.17 3.33 -14.62
C SER A 39 -8.83 3.97 -14.28
N ASP A 40 -8.47 5.10 -14.92
CA ASP A 40 -7.24 5.84 -14.60
C ASP A 40 -7.28 6.36 -13.16
N VAL A 41 -8.41 6.95 -12.75
CA VAL A 41 -8.61 7.46 -11.39
C VAL A 41 -8.56 6.32 -10.38
N ALA A 42 -9.21 5.20 -10.64
CA ALA A 42 -9.17 4.03 -9.76
C ALA A 42 -7.74 3.49 -9.59
N ARG A 43 -6.98 3.42 -10.69
CA ARG A 43 -5.56 3.00 -10.64
C ARG A 43 -4.71 3.97 -9.85
N MET A 44 -4.89 5.28 -10.06
CA MET A 44 -4.17 6.31 -9.28
C MET A 44 -4.48 6.21 -7.79
N ALA A 45 -5.75 6.01 -7.43
CA ALA A 45 -6.18 5.83 -6.04
C ALA A 45 -5.54 4.57 -5.41
N GLN A 46 -5.51 3.46 -6.15
CA GLN A 46 -4.82 2.24 -5.69
C GLN A 46 -3.32 2.49 -5.47
N THR A 47 -2.63 3.12 -6.43
CA THR A 47 -1.20 3.40 -6.29
C THR A 47 -0.90 4.35 -5.12
N ALA A 48 -1.80 5.30 -4.85
CA ALA A 48 -1.67 6.19 -3.69
C ALA A 48 -1.78 5.42 -2.38
N ALA A 49 -2.77 4.52 -2.25
CA ALA A 49 -2.93 3.68 -1.06
C ALA A 49 -1.73 2.73 -0.84
N GLU A 50 -1.18 2.17 -1.92
CA GLU A 50 0.03 1.36 -1.86
C GLU A 50 1.25 2.20 -1.41
N ALA A 51 1.39 3.42 -1.93
CA ALA A 51 2.47 4.33 -1.53
C ALA A 51 2.36 4.76 -0.07
N GLU A 52 1.16 5.08 0.43
CA GLU A 52 0.92 5.38 1.84
C GLU A 52 1.36 4.22 2.73
N THR A 53 0.97 2.98 2.36
CA THR A 53 1.38 1.77 3.09
C THR A 53 2.91 1.60 3.12
N LEU A 54 3.61 1.92 2.02
CA LEU A 54 5.06 1.84 1.96
C LEU A 54 5.73 2.92 2.84
N ILE A 55 5.20 4.14 2.83
CA ILE A 55 5.69 5.23 3.67
C ILE A 55 5.56 4.87 5.15
N GLU A 56 4.40 4.32 5.56
CA GLU A 56 4.21 3.88 6.95
C GLU A 56 5.23 2.82 7.37
N ARG A 57 5.51 1.84 6.50
CA ARG A 57 6.54 0.83 6.78
C ARG A 57 7.92 1.45 6.92
N ALA A 58 8.29 2.34 6.00
CA ALA A 58 9.59 3.02 6.03
C ALA A 58 9.75 3.88 7.28
N LEU A 59 8.67 4.52 7.76
CA LEU A 59 8.68 5.29 9.00
C LEU A 59 8.96 4.39 10.22
N VAL A 60 8.30 3.24 10.30
CA VAL A 60 8.53 2.30 11.41
C VAL A 60 9.94 1.71 11.37
N ASP A 61 10.41 1.30 10.20
CA ASP A 61 11.77 0.75 10.03
C ASP A 61 12.83 1.80 10.36
N GLY A 62 12.62 3.05 9.92
CA GLY A 62 13.46 4.19 10.27
C GLY A 62 13.48 4.49 11.77
N ALA A 63 12.33 4.40 12.45
CA ALA A 63 12.24 4.57 13.90
C ALA A 63 12.97 3.47 14.66
N ILE A 64 12.85 2.20 14.23
CA ILE A 64 13.57 1.06 14.83
C ILE A 64 15.08 1.23 14.64
N PHE A 65 15.54 1.58 13.44
CA PHE A 65 16.95 1.82 13.17
C PHE A 65 17.50 2.99 14.01
N THR A 66 16.75 4.08 14.09
CA THR A 66 17.14 5.25 14.91
C THR A 66 17.19 4.87 16.39
N ALA A 67 16.25 4.07 16.88
CA ALA A 67 16.26 3.57 18.25
C ALA A 67 17.48 2.70 18.55
N LEU A 68 17.87 1.81 17.63
CA LEU A 68 19.09 1.01 17.74
C LEU A 68 20.33 1.89 17.87
N VAL A 69 20.48 2.87 16.98
CA VAL A 69 21.63 3.79 16.99
C VAL A 69 21.66 4.60 18.28
N ARG A 70 20.52 5.15 18.72
CA ARG A 70 20.43 5.91 19.98
C ARG A 70 20.85 5.03 21.17
N GLN A 71 20.29 3.83 21.29
CA GLN A 71 20.62 2.90 22.38
C GLN A 71 22.08 2.48 22.36
N HIS A 72 22.63 2.17 21.19
CA HIS A 72 24.04 1.86 21.04
C HIS A 72 24.93 2.99 21.57
N MET A 73 24.65 4.24 21.16
CA MET A 73 25.46 5.39 21.56
C MET A 73 25.34 5.69 23.05
N THR A 74 24.14 5.58 23.62
CA THR A 74 23.92 5.74 25.06
C THR A 74 24.70 4.70 25.86
N LEU A 75 24.53 3.42 25.55
CA LEU A 75 25.19 2.34 26.29
C LEU A 75 26.71 2.39 26.11
N ARG A 76 27.20 2.73 24.92
CA ARG A 76 28.63 2.91 24.67
C ARG A 76 29.20 4.09 25.48
N ALA A 77 28.47 5.19 25.58
CA ALA A 77 28.89 6.32 26.39
C ALA A 77 28.93 5.97 27.89
N GLU A 78 28.01 5.13 28.36
CA GLU A 78 27.92 4.69 29.75
C GLU A 78 29.00 3.64 30.12
N THR A 79 29.28 2.71 29.21
CA THR A 79 30.15 1.55 29.48
C THR A 79 31.58 1.74 28.96
N GLY A 80 31.77 2.62 27.98
CA GLY A 80 33.02 2.75 27.21
C GLY A 80 33.25 1.63 26.18
N ASP A 81 32.38 0.63 26.13
CA ASP A 81 32.52 -0.53 25.23
C ASP A 81 31.89 -0.27 23.86
N ALA A 82 32.59 -0.66 22.80
CA ALA A 82 32.09 -0.60 21.43
C ALA A 82 31.13 -1.75 21.11
N GLU A 83 31.19 -2.87 21.83
CA GLU A 83 30.37 -4.06 21.59
C GLU A 83 29.26 -4.22 22.63
N VAL A 84 28.56 -3.12 22.91
CA VAL A 84 27.45 -3.11 23.87
C VAL A 84 26.27 -3.97 23.40
N ALA A 85 25.83 -4.86 24.29
CA ALA A 85 24.62 -5.64 24.12
C ALA A 85 23.39 -4.74 24.27
N ILE A 86 22.57 -4.68 23.21
CA ILE A 86 21.35 -3.87 23.19
C ILE A 86 20.13 -4.75 23.44
N HIS A 87 19.35 -4.43 24.47
CA HIS A 87 18.09 -5.12 24.71
C HIS A 87 17.04 -4.71 23.68
N PHE A 88 16.51 -5.70 22.97
CA PHE A 88 15.48 -5.48 21.95
C PHE A 88 14.22 -4.79 22.50
N ARG A 89 13.84 -5.06 23.76
CA ARG A 89 12.71 -4.40 24.43
C ARG A 89 12.88 -2.88 24.48
N ASP A 90 14.10 -2.40 24.76
CA ASP A 90 14.39 -0.96 24.85
C ASP A 90 14.38 -0.31 23.47
N VAL A 91 14.87 -1.01 22.44
CA VAL A 91 14.75 -0.57 21.06
C VAL A 91 13.29 -0.38 20.67
N VAL A 92 12.43 -1.36 20.97
CA VAL A 92 11.00 -1.28 20.67
C VAL A 92 10.33 -0.13 21.44
N ARG A 93 10.69 0.07 22.72
CA ARG A 93 10.18 1.18 23.52
C ARG A 93 10.56 2.53 22.90
N VAL A 94 11.84 2.74 22.61
CA VAL A 94 12.36 3.98 22.03
C VAL A 94 11.82 4.22 20.61
N ALA A 95 11.66 3.17 19.80
CA ALA A 95 11.07 3.30 18.47
C ALA A 95 9.62 3.82 18.55
N LYS A 96 8.83 3.34 19.51
CA LYS A 96 7.46 3.85 19.74
C LYS A 96 7.48 5.30 20.21
N GLU A 97 8.42 5.66 21.08
CA GLU A 97 8.61 7.05 21.54
C GLU A 97 8.93 7.96 20.34
N ILE A 98 9.85 7.57 19.45
CA ILE A 98 10.19 8.30 18.23
C ILE A 98 8.96 8.51 17.32
N LEU A 99 8.13 7.47 17.15
CA LEU A 99 6.92 7.60 16.33
C LEU A 99 5.91 8.57 16.96
N VAL A 100 5.77 8.55 18.28
CA VAL A 100 4.89 9.47 19.01
C VAL A 100 5.43 10.90 18.94
N GLU A 101 6.73 11.11 19.12
CA GLU A 101 7.41 12.39 18.90
C GLU A 101 7.22 12.90 17.47
N GLY A 102 7.18 11.98 16.49
CA GLY A 102 6.86 12.25 15.10
C GLY A 102 5.37 12.52 14.81
N GLY A 103 4.54 12.66 15.84
CA GLY A 103 3.13 13.04 15.73
C GLY A 103 2.16 11.86 15.55
N LYS A 104 2.62 10.61 15.69
CA LYS A 104 1.73 9.44 15.67
C LYS A 104 1.08 9.21 17.02
N SER A 105 -0.11 8.62 17.05
CA SER A 105 -0.73 8.23 18.32
C SER A 105 0.03 7.05 18.95
N ARG A 106 -0.05 6.96 20.28
CA ARG A 106 0.60 5.87 21.04
C ARG A 106 0.05 4.50 20.67
N ASP A 107 -1.26 4.40 20.42
CA ASP A 107 -1.92 3.16 20.03
C ASP A 107 -1.47 2.74 18.64
N TRP A 108 -1.51 3.66 17.67
CA TRP A 108 -1.02 3.42 16.31
C TRP A 108 0.45 2.97 16.31
N ALA A 109 1.31 3.64 17.07
CA ALA A 109 2.72 3.28 17.15
C ALA A 109 2.90 1.88 17.77
N SER A 110 2.11 1.54 18.78
CA SER A 110 2.18 0.23 19.44
C SER A 110 1.76 -0.91 18.53
N ASP A 111 0.63 -0.75 17.84
CA ASP A 111 0.07 -1.76 16.95
C ASP A 111 0.93 -1.91 15.69
N THR A 112 1.34 -0.80 15.07
CA THR A 112 2.11 -0.86 13.82
C THR A 112 3.50 -1.45 14.02
N VAL A 113 4.18 -1.10 15.12
CA VAL A 113 5.48 -1.73 15.47
C VAL A 113 5.29 -3.22 15.74
N ARG A 114 4.25 -3.62 16.48
CA ARG A 114 3.97 -5.04 16.74
C ARG A 114 3.69 -5.80 15.45
N ASP A 115 2.85 -5.27 14.57
CA ASP A 115 2.49 -5.90 13.31
C ASP A 115 3.67 -5.98 12.34
N ARG A 116 4.54 -4.97 12.34
CA ARG A 116 5.77 -4.97 11.56
C ARG A 116 6.68 -6.13 11.98
N LEU A 117 6.93 -6.23 13.29
CA LEU A 117 7.79 -7.27 13.86
C LEU A 117 7.19 -8.67 13.67
N ARG A 118 5.87 -8.82 13.84
CA ARG A 118 5.18 -10.09 13.61
C ARG A 118 5.32 -10.56 12.17
N ARG A 119 5.15 -9.65 11.20
CA ARG A 119 5.29 -9.97 9.77
C ARG A 119 6.70 -10.46 9.45
N GLU A 120 7.73 -9.78 9.92
CA GLU A 120 9.12 -10.21 9.67
C GLU A 120 9.48 -11.49 10.41
N ALA A 121 8.99 -11.70 11.63
CA ALA A 121 9.18 -12.97 12.32
C ALA A 121 8.61 -14.14 11.49
N MET A 122 7.48 -13.96 10.82
CA MET A 122 6.91 -14.99 9.94
C MET A 122 7.73 -15.17 8.66
N THR A 123 8.23 -14.09 8.04
CA THR A 123 9.10 -14.14 6.86
C THR A 123 10.41 -14.86 7.15
N VAL A 124 11.09 -14.51 8.26
CA VAL A 124 12.33 -15.15 8.69
C VAL A 124 12.10 -16.63 8.99
N THR A 125 10.99 -16.97 9.64
CA THR A 125 10.64 -18.38 9.91
C THR A 125 10.45 -19.16 8.61
N ALA A 126 9.75 -18.59 7.62
CA ALA A 126 9.55 -19.24 6.33
C ALA A 126 10.86 -19.39 5.53
N ALA A 127 11.77 -18.42 5.63
CA ALA A 127 13.08 -18.47 4.98
C ALA A 127 14.05 -19.44 5.67
N ALA A 128 14.00 -19.53 7.01
CA ALA A 128 14.84 -20.42 7.81
C ALA A 128 14.37 -21.89 7.76
N PHE A 129 13.08 -22.13 7.54
CA PHE A 129 12.47 -23.46 7.50
C PHE A 129 11.60 -23.65 6.25
N PRO A 130 12.19 -23.91 5.06
CA PRO A 130 11.49 -24.00 3.77
C PRO A 130 10.73 -25.33 3.55
N GLY A 131 10.09 -25.88 4.59
CA GLY A 131 9.27 -27.10 4.52
C GLY A 131 7.80 -26.82 4.83
N PRO A 132 6.86 -27.72 4.46
CA PRO A 132 5.46 -27.59 4.85
C PRO A 132 5.38 -27.74 6.36
N VAL A 133 5.31 -26.62 7.09
CA VAL A 133 5.02 -26.64 8.52
C VAL A 133 3.54 -27.03 8.64
N ALA A 134 3.30 -28.34 8.60
CA ALA A 134 2.02 -28.93 8.90
C ALA A 134 1.57 -28.37 10.25
N ALA A 135 0.36 -27.80 10.23
CA ALA A 135 -0.37 -27.26 11.36
C ALA A 135 -0.32 -28.20 12.58
N THR A 136 0.70 -28.06 13.42
CA THR A 136 0.77 -28.75 14.71
C THR A 136 1.59 -27.89 15.64
N MET A 137 0.90 -27.02 16.37
CA MET A 137 1.11 -26.66 17.78
C MET A 137 0.36 -25.35 18.08
N PRO A 138 -0.73 -25.39 18.85
CA PRO A 138 -1.21 -24.21 19.55
C PRO A 138 -0.26 -23.97 20.73
N VAL A 139 0.74 -23.11 20.57
CA VAL A 139 1.44 -22.57 21.75
C VAL A 139 0.54 -21.49 22.33
N SER A 140 -0.25 -21.88 23.31
CA SER A 140 -1.01 -20.98 24.19
C SER A 140 -0.04 -20.01 24.87
N LEU A 141 0.12 -18.81 24.30
CA LEU A 141 0.73 -17.66 24.96
C LEU A 141 -0.34 -17.00 25.83
N GLN A 142 -0.66 -17.66 26.94
CA GLN A 142 -1.55 -17.16 27.97
C GLN A 142 -0.90 -17.37 29.34
N ALA A 143 0.19 -16.65 29.58
CA ALA A 143 0.76 -16.39 30.91
C ALA A 143 1.88 -15.35 30.80
N ALA A 144 1.52 -14.06 30.87
CA ALA A 144 2.38 -12.95 31.34
C ALA A 144 1.58 -11.64 31.24
N VAL A 145 0.49 -11.57 31.99
CA VAL A 145 -0.11 -10.31 32.43
C VAL A 145 -0.29 -10.45 33.94
N GLU A 146 0.81 -10.23 34.66
CA GLU A 146 0.88 -9.52 35.94
C GLU A 146 2.20 -8.73 35.95
#